data_AF-A0A9P6ZH76-F1
#
_entry.id   AF-A0A9P6ZH76-F1
#
_cell.length_a   1.000
_cell.length_b   1.000
_cell.length_c   1.000
_cell.angle_alpha   90.00
_cell.angle_beta   90.00
_cell.angle_gamma   90.00
#
_symmetry.space_group_name_H-M   'P 1'
#
loop_
_entity.id
_entity.type
_entity.pdbx_description
1 polymer ?
#
loop_
_entity_poly.entity_id
_entity_poly.type
_entity_poly.pdbx_seq_one_letter_code
_entity_poly.pdbx_strand_id
1 'polypeptide(L)'
;FPLLMIAIYKPAYLVIVEHSPAKPVIVFIPSRHQCRLTVDDLLIHYRAASNPDRFLNIEEADLQPHLNHINDKGLVESLKHGIGYYHEALDKQDKRI
;
A
#
# COMPACT_ATOMS: atom_id res chain seq x y z
N PHE A 1 13.64 9.42 20.68
CA PHE A 1 12.45 8.56 20.84
C PHE A 1 12.22 7.65 19.62
N PRO A 2 13.09 6.66 19.33
CA PRO A 2 12.87 5.73 18.20
C PRO A 2 11.96 4.54 18.56
N LEU A 3 11.94 4.16 19.84
CA LEU A 3 11.29 2.93 20.32
C LEU A 3 9.76 3.01 20.38
N LEU A 4 9.17 4.22 20.48
CA LEU A 4 7.71 4.37 20.50
C LEU A 4 7.11 4.12 19.12
N MET A 5 7.79 4.53 18.04
CA MET A 5 7.33 4.18 16.69
C MET A 5 7.33 2.67 16.50
N ILE A 6 8.45 2.00 16.82
CA ILE A 6 8.61 0.53 16.73
C ILE A 6 7.52 -0.22 17.51
N ALA A 7 7.14 0.26 18.71
CA ALA A 7 6.12 -0.38 19.55
C ALA A 7 4.67 -0.09 19.12
N ILE A 8 4.41 1.00 18.39
CA ILE A 8 3.08 1.33 17.82
C ILE A 8 2.83 0.55 16.52
N TYR A 9 3.86 -0.02 15.90
CA TYR A 9 3.71 -0.99 14.82
C TYR A 9 3.27 -2.35 15.36
N LYS A 10 2.01 -2.49 15.82
CA LYS A 10 1.27 -3.64 15.27
C LYS A 10 1.45 -3.51 13.75
N PRO A 11 1.98 -4.52 13.03
CA PRO A 11 2.20 -4.38 11.61
C PRO A 11 0.89 -3.89 11.00
N ALA A 12 0.95 -2.76 10.28
CA ALA A 12 -0.26 -2.02 9.89
C ALA A 12 -1.29 -2.92 9.21
N TYR A 13 -0.80 -3.95 8.51
CA TYR A 13 -1.56 -5.06 7.97
C TYR A 13 -2.53 -5.70 8.96
N LEU A 14 -2.08 -6.10 10.16
CA LEU A 14 -2.94 -6.76 11.15
C LEU A 14 -4.06 -5.83 11.63
N VAL A 15 -3.77 -4.56 11.85
CA VAL A 15 -4.78 -3.58 12.26
C VAL A 15 -5.83 -3.40 11.16
N ILE A 16 -5.39 -3.32 9.91
CA ILE A 16 -6.28 -3.22 8.73
C ILE A 16 -7.18 -4.46 8.65
N VAL A 17 -6.61 -5.67 8.76
CA VAL A 17 -7.36 -6.93 8.67
C VAL A 17 -8.34 -7.07 9.84
N GLU A 18 -7.95 -6.68 11.05
CA GLU A 18 -8.77 -6.75 12.26
C GLU A 18 -9.95 -5.77 12.22
N HIS A 19 -9.73 -4.51 11.81
CA HIS A 19 -10.72 -3.44 11.96
C HIS A 19 -11.44 -3.08 10.66
N SER A 20 -10.85 -3.37 9.49
CA SER A 20 -11.37 -2.97 8.19
C SER A 20 -11.07 -4.03 7.11
N PRO A 21 -11.62 -5.25 7.24
CA PRO A 21 -11.27 -6.37 6.38
C PRO A 21 -11.68 -6.20 4.90
N ALA A 22 -12.66 -5.34 4.61
CA ALA A 22 -13.25 -5.14 3.28
C ALA A 22 -13.56 -3.67 2.94
N LYS A 23 -13.28 -2.73 3.85
CA LYS A 23 -13.52 -1.30 3.61
C LYS A 23 -12.20 -0.59 3.29
N PRO A 24 -12.22 0.47 2.48
CA PRO A 24 -11.01 1.26 2.19
C PRO A 24 -10.35 1.80 3.46
N VAL A 25 -9.01 1.79 3.50
CA VAL A 25 -8.21 2.33 4.62
C VAL A 25 -7.20 3.34 4.10
N ILE A 26 -7.04 4.45 4.82
CA ILE A 26 -5.98 5.44 4.59
C ILE A 26 -5.06 5.44 5.82
N VAL A 27 -3.76 5.25 5.59
CA VAL A 27 -2.73 5.28 6.64
C VAL A 27 -1.87 6.53 6.45
N PHE A 28 -1.88 7.43 7.43
CA PHE A 28 -1.02 8.61 7.42
C PHE A 28 0.35 8.27 7.99
N ILE A 29 1.40 8.63 7.26
CA ILE A 29 2.78 8.29 7.60
C ILE A 29 3.60 9.59 7.69
N PRO A 30 4.45 9.75 8.71
CA PRO A 30 5.10 11.04 9.01
C PRO A 30 6.22 11.43 8.03
N SER A 31 6.68 10.51 7.17
CA SER A 31 7.71 10.82 6.18
C SER A 31 7.60 9.96 4.93
N ARG A 32 8.13 10.46 3.82
CA ARG A 32 8.25 9.74 2.55
C ARG A 32 9.03 8.44 2.69
N HIS A 33 10.16 8.46 3.40
CA HIS A 33 10.99 7.27 3.59
C HIS A 33 10.22 6.18 4.36
N GLN A 34 9.54 6.57 5.43
CA GLN A 34 8.72 5.66 6.22
C GLN A 34 7.52 5.14 5.44
N CYS A 35 6.97 5.94 4.52
CA CYS A 35 5.87 5.54 3.65
C CYS A 35 6.27 4.35 2.78
N ARG A 36 7.45 4.42 2.15
CA ARG A 36 7.96 3.32 1.34
C ARG A 36 8.23 2.06 2.17
N LEU A 37 8.89 2.20 3.32
CA LEU A 37 9.15 1.08 4.23
C LEU A 37 7.86 0.41 4.71
N THR A 38 6.82 1.19 4.99
CA THR A 38 5.53 0.66 5.43
C THR A 38 4.81 -0.06 4.30
N VAL A 39 4.88 0.44 3.06
CA VAL A 39 4.34 -0.26 1.88
C VAL A 39 5.06 -1.60 1.68
N ASP A 40 6.38 -1.62 1.79
CA ASP A 40 7.16 -2.85 1.64
C ASP A 40 6.83 -3.87 2.75
N ASP A 41 6.66 -3.42 3.99
CA ASP A 41 6.22 -4.23 5.13
C ASP A 41 4.80 -4.79 4.91
N LEU A 42 3.86 -3.95 4.45
CA LEU A 42 2.51 -4.38 4.09
C LEU A 42 2.52 -5.45 2.99
N LEU A 43 3.37 -5.31 1.97
CA LEU A 43 3.53 -6.29 0.90
C LEU A 43 4.13 -7.61 1.39
N ILE A 44 5.09 -7.57 2.32
CA ILE A 44 5.65 -8.78 2.94
C ILE A 44 4.57 -9.54 3.70
N HIS A 45 3.80 -8.84 4.54
CA HIS A 45 2.70 -9.44 5.29
C HIS A 45 1.57 -9.95 4.38
N TYR A 46 1.26 -9.22 3.31
CA TYR A 46 0.33 -9.64 2.28
C TYR A 46 0.75 -10.96 1.62
N ARG A 47 2.01 -11.05 1.17
CA ARG A 47 2.56 -12.27 0.52
C ARG A 47 2.60 -13.47 1.46
N ALA A 48 2.78 -13.24 2.76
CA ALA A 48 2.73 -14.29 3.77
C ALA A 48 1.29 -14.75 4.11
N ALA A 49 0.27 -13.95 3.78
CA ALA A 49 -1.11 -14.26 4.06
C ALA A 49 -1.71 -15.20 3.00
N SER A 50 -2.58 -16.12 3.42
CA SER A 50 -3.22 -17.10 2.53
C SER A 50 -4.31 -16.53 1.62
N ASN A 51 -4.54 -15.21 1.63
CA ASN A 51 -5.54 -14.55 0.78
C ASN A 51 -4.88 -13.44 -0.05
N PRO A 52 -4.32 -13.79 -1.22
CA PRO A 52 -3.41 -12.98 -1.99
C PRO A 52 -4.09 -11.94 -2.90
N ASP A 53 -5.39 -11.64 -2.73
CA ASP A 53 -6.11 -10.58 -3.47
C ASP A 53 -7.05 -9.75 -2.58
N ARG A 54 -6.90 -9.84 -1.25
CA ARG A 54 -7.83 -9.23 -0.28
C ARG A 54 -8.07 -7.72 -0.47
N PHE A 55 -7.05 -6.98 -0.88
CA PHE A 55 -7.12 -5.53 -0.98
C PHE A 55 -7.51 -5.04 -2.37
N LEU A 56 -7.50 -5.93 -3.36
CA LEU A 56 -7.92 -5.62 -4.71
C LEU A 56 -9.41 -5.89 -4.86
N ASN A 57 -10.19 -4.83 -5.08
CA ASN A 57 -11.66 -4.93 -5.24
C ASN A 57 -12.10 -4.96 -6.71
N ILE A 58 -11.15 -5.10 -7.63
CA ILE A 58 -11.36 -5.11 -9.08
C ILE A 58 -10.54 -6.24 -9.69
N GLU A 59 -10.86 -6.66 -10.91
CA GLU A 59 -10.03 -7.63 -11.61
C GLU A 59 -8.71 -6.98 -12.08
N GLU A 60 -7.61 -7.75 -12.08
CA GLU A 60 -6.31 -7.25 -12.55
C GLU A 60 -6.39 -6.73 -14.00
N ALA A 61 -7.22 -7.37 -14.83
CA ALA A 61 -7.45 -6.98 -16.22
C ALA A 61 -8.03 -5.56 -16.35
N ASP A 62 -8.90 -5.15 -15.44
CA ASP A 62 -9.49 -3.81 -15.40
C ASP A 62 -8.52 -2.77 -14.84
N LEU A 63 -7.61 -3.20 -13.96
CA LEU A 63 -6.56 -2.34 -13.38
C LEU A 63 -5.42 -2.08 -14.37
N GLN A 64 -5.07 -3.05 -15.21
CA GLN A 64 -3.90 -3.02 -16.10
C GLN A 64 -3.82 -1.77 -17.00
N PRO A 65 -4.92 -1.28 -17.62
CA PRO A 65 -4.89 -0.02 -18.38
C PRO A 65 -4.44 1.17 -17.54
N HIS A 66 -4.83 1.25 -16.27
CA HIS A 66 -4.44 2.34 -15.37
C HIS A 66 -2.96 2.23 -14.99
N LEU A 67 -2.47 1.03 -14.71
CA LEU A 67 -1.07 0.79 -14.38
C LEU A 67 -0.11 1.18 -15.51
N ASN A 68 -0.53 1.03 -16.77
CA ASN A 68 0.29 1.41 -17.93
C ASN A 68 0.55 2.92 -18.02
N HIS A 69 -0.21 3.73 -17.29
CA HIS A 69 -0.03 5.18 -17.23
C HIS A 69 0.83 5.62 -16.04
N ILE A 70 1.32 4.71 -15.21
CA ILE A 70 2.13 5.03 -14.03
C ILE A 70 3.61 4.86 -14.37
N ASN A 71 4.42 5.87 -14.03
CA ASN A 71 5.87 5.84 -14.26
C ASN A 71 6.62 5.09 -13.15
N ASP A 72 6.21 5.27 -11.88
CA ASP A 72 6.84 4.61 -10.73
C ASP A 72 6.52 3.10 -10.74
N LYS A 73 7.53 2.29 -11.08
CA LYS A 73 7.44 0.82 -11.08
C LYS A 73 7.12 0.23 -9.71
N GLY A 74 7.57 0.90 -8.65
CA GLY A 74 7.30 0.52 -7.28
C GLY A 74 5.83 0.70 -6.91
N LEU A 75 5.22 1.79 -7.38
CA LEU A 75 3.79 2.07 -7.25
C LEU A 75 2.95 1.09 -8.08
N VAL A 76 3.39 0.78 -9.31
CA VAL A 76 2.74 -0.25 -10.13
C VAL A 76 2.70 -1.59 -9.41
N GLU A 77 3.85 -2.05 -8.88
CA GLU A 77 3.92 -3.33 -8.16
C GLU A 77 3.03 -3.33 -6.92
N SER A 78 2.99 -2.25 -6.14
CA SER A 78 2.15 -2.21 -4.94
C SER A 78 0.65 -2.17 -5.28
N LEU A 79 0.26 -1.42 -6.32
CA LEU A 79 -1.13 -1.29 -6.74
C LEU A 79 -1.73 -2.59 -7.27
N LYS A 80 -0.92 -3.47 -7.89
CA LYS A 80 -1.37 -4.82 -8.28
C LYS A 80 -1.91 -5.63 -7.11
N HIS A 81 -1.36 -5.40 -5.92
CA HIS A 81 -1.79 -6.04 -4.67
C HIS A 81 -2.83 -5.20 -3.91
N GLY A 82 -3.41 -4.17 -4.53
CA GLY A 82 -4.39 -3.27 -3.93
C GLY A 82 -3.81 -2.26 -2.93
N ILE A 83 -2.49 -2.04 -2.93
CA ILE A 83 -1.81 -1.12 -1.99
C ILE A 83 -1.24 0.07 -2.76
N GLY A 84 -1.87 1.24 -2.60
CA GLY A 84 -1.36 2.50 -3.14
C GLY A 84 -0.56 3.30 -2.11
N TYR A 85 0.36 4.14 -2.57
CA TYR A 85 1.01 5.16 -1.74
C TYR A 85 1.05 6.51 -2.43
N TYR A 86 1.07 7.57 -1.63
CA TYR A 86 1.08 8.93 -2.11
C TYR A 86 2.10 9.77 -1.35
N HIS A 87 2.95 10.51 -2.07
CA HIS A 87 3.85 11.51 -1.50
C HIS A 87 4.17 12.61 -2.52
N GLU A 88 4.71 13.73 -2.03
CA GLU A 88 5.01 14.93 -2.82
C GLU A 88 5.99 14.69 -3.97
N ALA A 89 6.88 13.70 -3.86
CA ALA A 89 7.85 13.37 -4.90
C ALA A 89 7.31 12.49 -6.04
N LEU A 90 6.04 12.05 -6.01
CA LEU A 90 5.44 11.33 -7.15
C LEU A 90 5.18 12.28 -8.32
N ASP A 91 5.25 11.74 -9.52
CA ASP A 91 4.93 12.48 -10.75
C ASP A 91 3.47 12.96 -10.73
N LYS A 92 3.20 14.08 -11.42
CA LYS A 92 1.85 14.65 -11.50
C LYS A 92 0.84 13.66 -12.11
N GLN A 93 1.31 12.77 -12.97
CA GLN A 93 0.48 11.74 -13.59
C GLN A 93 0.16 10.62 -12.59
N ASP A 94 1.19 10.07 -11.93
CA ASP A 94 1.06 9.01 -10.92
C ASP A 94 0.17 9.43 -9.73
N LYS A 95 0.14 10.72 -9.39
CA LYS A 95 -0.74 11.28 -8.35
C LYS A 95 -2.22 11.36 -8.72
N ARG A 96 -2.56 11.29 -10.01
CA ARG A 96 -3.93 11.48 -10.52
C ARG A 96 -4.67 10.17 -10.78
N ILE A 97 -3.93 9.07 -10.84
CA ILE A 97 -4.44 7.72 -11.01
C ILE A 97 -4.81 7.19 -9.63
#